data_AF-A0A914TCH8-F1
#
_entry.id   AF-A0A914TCH8-F1
#
_cell.length_a   1.000
_cell.length_b   1.000
_cell.length_c   1.000
_cell.angle_alpha   90.00
_cell.angle_beta   90.00
_cell.angle_gamma   90.00
#
_symmetry.space_group_name_H-M   'P 1'
#
loop_
_entity.id
_entity.type
_entity.pdbx_description
1 polymer ?
#
loop_
_entity_poly.entity_id
_entity_poly.type
_entity_poly.pdbx_seq_one_letter_code
_entity_poly.pdbx_strand_id
1 'polypeptide(L)'
;MRVWVASFIFYVCVFLKCEILRFIVSRFVKPKNLYFAELLNEFIGTVQICAPMFDVNFVLENYGLKGVLVEIIFIEIINALILRDAIADPCPLIFGFMKGVESGVRVITILAVQFSAGYFSYIIARKFWSLGMHPFHLEALEEECSADLTVTVIYGSLVEAGGCLAAKTAEVFLEEKIINEKHIIAIQAVVSGIITILGIHLTGMYANPIVAWACTFNCGQVPYLAHFFVYWMAPLLAWHIADGLYGKTNEEAVVKKKE
;
A
#
# COMPACT_ATOMS: atom_id res chain seq x y z
N MET A 1 -25.59 -8.44 8.42
CA MET A 1 -24.95 -7.11 8.53
C MET A 1 -24.69 -6.59 7.12
N ARG A 2 -24.62 -5.27 6.86
CA ARG A 2 -24.22 -4.78 5.52
C ARG A 2 -22.72 -4.97 5.33
N VAL A 3 -22.26 -5.29 4.11
CA VAL A 3 -20.85 -5.55 3.82
C VAL A 3 -19.95 -4.40 4.27
N TRP A 4 -20.31 -3.15 3.96
CA TRP A 4 -19.50 -1.99 4.37
C TRP A 4 -19.35 -1.85 5.89
N VAL A 5 -20.32 -2.33 6.68
CA VAL A 5 -20.21 -2.31 8.15
C VAL A 5 -19.20 -3.36 8.62
N ALA A 6 -19.21 -4.54 8.00
CA ALA A 6 -18.26 -5.60 8.30
C ALA A 6 -16.82 -5.15 7.99
N SER A 7 -16.60 -4.57 6.81
CA SER A 7 -15.31 -4.05 6.37
C SER A 7 -14.86 -2.84 7.20
N PHE A 8 -15.78 -1.92 7.54
CA PHE A 8 -15.45 -0.82 8.45
C PHE A 8 -14.99 -1.32 9.83
N ILE A 9 -15.67 -2.33 10.40
CA ILE A 9 -15.25 -2.95 11.66
C ILE A 9 -13.86 -3.60 11.51
N PHE A 10 -13.59 -4.24 10.36
CA PHE A 10 -12.29 -4.83 10.07
C PHE A 10 -11.18 -3.78 10.12
N TYR A 11 -11.37 -2.68 9.38
CA TYR A 11 -10.40 -1.60 9.27
C TYR A 11 -10.13 -0.96 10.62
N VAL A 12 -11.18 -0.65 11.39
CA VAL A 12 -11.03 -0.11 12.75
C VAL A 12 -10.28 -1.09 13.64
N CYS A 13 -10.56 -2.39 13.56
CA CYS A 13 -9.83 -3.39 14.33
C CYS A 13 -8.34 -3.46 13.96
N VAL A 14 -8.01 -3.41 12.67
CA VAL A 14 -6.62 -3.40 12.18
C VAL A 14 -5.91 -2.13 12.65
N PHE A 15 -6.46 -0.95 12.34
CA PHE A 15 -5.85 0.34 12.69
C PHE A 15 -5.66 0.49 14.20
N LEU A 16 -6.66 0.14 15.01
CA LEU A 16 -6.57 0.23 16.46
C LEU A 16 -5.48 -0.69 17.02
N LYS A 17 -5.38 -1.93 16.53
CA LYS A 17 -4.34 -2.87 16.96
C LYS A 17 -2.96 -2.39 16.55
N CYS A 18 -2.80 -1.88 15.33
CA CYS A 18 -1.54 -1.31 14.88
C CYS A 18 -1.12 -0.11 15.74
N GLU A 19 -2.02 0.80 16.07
CA GLU A 19 -1.71 1.94 16.95
C GLU A 19 -1.35 1.50 18.38
N ILE A 20 -2.07 0.52 18.95
CA ILE A 20 -1.71 -0.05 20.26
C ILE A 20 -0.32 -0.66 20.21
N LEU A 21 0.01 -1.42 19.16
CA LEU A 21 1.33 -2.03 19.01
C LEU A 21 2.43 -0.97 18.84
N ARG A 22 2.21 0.08 18.02
CA ARG A 22 3.17 1.20 17.90
C ARG A 22 3.38 1.90 19.23
N PHE A 23 2.32 2.10 20.01
CA PHE A 23 2.43 2.66 21.36
C PHE A 23 3.24 1.77 22.31
N ILE A 24 3.06 0.45 22.24
CA ILE A 24 3.87 -0.52 23.00
C ILE A 24 5.34 -0.44 22.55
N VAL A 25 5.62 -0.40 21.25
CA VAL A 25 6.97 -0.27 20.71
C VAL A 25 7.64 1.00 21.23
N SER A 26 6.98 2.15 21.12
CA SER A 26 7.53 3.43 21.58
C SER A 26 7.73 3.49 23.09
N ARG A 27 6.91 2.78 23.87
CA ARG A 27 7.01 2.76 25.33
C ARG A 27 8.09 1.84 25.86
N PHE A 28 8.28 0.68 25.23
CA PHE A 28 9.08 -0.42 25.78
C PHE A 28 10.40 -0.68 25.04
N VAL A 29 10.55 -0.27 23.77
CA VAL A 29 11.82 -0.44 23.05
C VAL A 29 12.80 0.65 23.47
N LYS A 30 13.96 0.25 23.98
CA LYS A 30 14.96 1.18 24.50
C LYS A 30 15.56 2.05 23.37
N PRO A 31 15.93 3.31 23.64
CA PRO A 31 16.54 4.21 22.66
C PRO A 31 17.84 3.71 22.01
N LYS A 32 18.52 2.73 22.61
CA LYS A 32 19.71 2.10 22.02
C LYS A 32 19.39 1.09 20.91
N ASN A 33 18.13 0.72 20.74
CA ASN A 33 17.67 -0.28 19.77
C ASN A 33 16.77 0.35 18.70
N LEU A 34 17.12 1.55 18.20
CA LEU A 34 16.30 2.28 17.23
C LEU A 34 16.04 1.47 15.95
N TYR A 35 17.06 0.77 15.44
CA TYR A 35 16.89 -0.08 14.26
C TYR A 35 15.89 -1.21 14.50
N PHE A 36 15.87 -1.81 15.70
CA PHE A 36 14.86 -2.82 16.01
C PHE A 36 13.46 -2.21 16.13
N ALA A 37 13.34 -1.00 16.70
CA ALA A 37 12.07 -0.27 16.73
C ALA A 37 11.57 0.06 15.31
N GLU A 38 12.47 0.45 14.40
CA GLU A 38 12.20 0.67 12.97
C GLU A 38 11.65 -0.60 12.32
N LEU A 39 12.33 -1.76 12.48
CA LEU A 39 11.83 -3.03 11.94
C LEU A 39 10.44 -3.41 12.49
N LEU A 40 10.17 -3.16 13.77
CA LEU A 40 8.85 -3.42 14.34
C LEU A 40 7.78 -2.46 13.79
N ASN A 41 8.10 -1.18 13.68
CA ASN A 41 7.18 -0.19 13.10
C ASN A 41 6.92 -0.47 11.63
N GLU A 42 7.92 -0.93 10.88
CA GLU A 42 7.76 -1.37 9.51
C GLU A 42 6.80 -2.55 9.42
N PHE A 43 6.99 -3.58 10.25
CA PHE A 43 6.07 -4.71 10.31
C PHE A 43 4.62 -4.25 10.57
N ILE A 44 4.43 -3.38 11.56
CA ILE A 44 3.10 -2.86 11.94
C ILE A 44 2.50 -2.01 10.82
N GLY A 45 3.32 -1.17 10.17
CA GLY A 45 2.91 -0.32 9.05
C GLY A 45 2.52 -1.13 7.82
N THR A 46 3.31 -2.13 7.45
CA THR A 46 2.96 -3.01 6.34
C THR A 46 1.69 -3.82 6.63
N VAL A 47 1.49 -4.31 7.86
CA VAL A 47 0.21 -4.95 8.24
C VAL A 47 -0.96 -3.98 8.11
N GLN A 48 -0.77 -2.73 8.54
CA GLN A 48 -1.79 -1.70 8.46
C GLN A 48 -2.22 -1.41 7.01
N ILE A 49 -1.27 -1.39 6.07
CA ILE A 49 -1.53 -1.12 4.66
C ILE A 49 -2.13 -2.35 3.97
N CYS A 50 -1.54 -3.53 4.18
CA CYS A 50 -1.93 -4.73 3.44
C CYS A 50 -3.24 -5.37 3.95
N ALA A 51 -3.48 -5.41 5.27
CA ALA A 51 -4.62 -6.15 5.80
C ALA A 51 -5.98 -5.62 5.31
N PRO A 52 -6.26 -4.30 5.30
CA PRO A 52 -7.52 -3.76 4.78
C PRO A 52 -7.79 -4.11 3.30
N MET A 53 -6.74 -4.28 2.49
CA MET A 53 -6.88 -4.50 1.05
C MET A 53 -7.57 -5.82 0.70
N PHE A 54 -7.53 -6.81 1.59
CA PHE A 54 -8.23 -8.08 1.40
C PHE A 54 -9.77 -7.94 1.36
N ASP A 55 -10.35 -6.87 1.92
CA ASP A 55 -11.80 -6.66 1.96
C ASP A 55 -12.33 -5.84 0.77
N VAL A 56 -11.45 -5.20 -0.01
CA VAL A 56 -11.83 -4.24 -1.08
C VAL A 56 -12.71 -4.91 -2.14
N ASN A 57 -12.43 -6.16 -2.49
CA ASN A 57 -13.23 -6.90 -3.48
C ASN A 57 -14.68 -7.12 -3.00
N PHE A 58 -14.93 -7.33 -1.70
CA PHE A 58 -16.30 -7.44 -1.20
C PHE A 58 -17.08 -6.13 -1.37
N VAL A 59 -16.41 -4.98 -1.16
CA VAL A 59 -17.01 -3.68 -1.37
C VAL A 59 -17.24 -3.41 -2.86
N LEU A 60 -16.30 -3.80 -3.72
CA LEU A 60 -16.44 -3.70 -5.18
C LEU A 60 -17.66 -4.47 -5.69
N GLU A 61 -17.84 -5.72 -5.27
CA GLU A 61 -18.96 -6.56 -5.72
C GLU A 61 -20.32 -6.05 -5.26
N ASN A 62 -20.39 -5.40 -4.09
CA ASN A 62 -21.65 -4.97 -3.47
C ASN A 62 -22.03 -3.51 -3.74
N TYR A 63 -21.04 -2.64 -3.93
CA TYR A 63 -21.23 -1.19 -4.05
C TYR A 63 -20.56 -0.59 -5.29
N GLY A 64 -19.86 -1.41 -6.08
CA GLY A 64 -19.18 -1.00 -7.30
C GLY A 64 -18.05 0.01 -7.05
N LEU A 65 -17.62 0.65 -8.13
CA LEU A 65 -16.53 1.62 -8.11
C LEU A 65 -16.76 2.80 -7.15
N LYS A 66 -18.02 3.20 -6.92
CA LYS A 66 -18.33 4.27 -5.96
C LYS A 66 -18.04 3.85 -4.51
N GLY A 67 -18.30 2.59 -4.17
CA GLY A 67 -17.96 2.04 -2.85
C GLY A 67 -16.46 2.02 -2.64
N VAL A 68 -15.73 1.44 -3.61
CA VAL A 68 -14.26 1.39 -3.59
C VAL A 68 -13.65 2.78 -3.49
N LEU A 69 -14.15 3.76 -4.24
CA LEU A 69 -13.63 5.12 -4.16
C LEU A 69 -13.70 5.68 -2.74
N VAL A 70 -14.86 5.55 -2.07
CA VAL A 70 -15.04 6.04 -0.69
C VAL A 70 -14.17 5.26 0.29
N GLU A 71 -14.08 3.95 0.11
CA GLU A 71 -13.28 3.06 0.94
C GLU A 71 -11.78 3.37 0.85
N ILE A 72 -11.22 3.45 -0.36
CA ILE A 72 -9.81 3.76 -0.56
C ILE A 72 -9.49 5.16 -0.05
N ILE A 73 -10.33 6.16 -0.31
CA ILE A 73 -10.13 7.51 0.26
C ILE A 73 -10.06 7.45 1.79
N PHE A 74 -10.95 6.69 2.43
CA PHE A 74 -10.94 6.53 3.88
C PHE A 74 -9.64 5.87 4.36
N ILE A 75 -9.25 4.75 3.75
CA ILE A 75 -8.04 4.01 4.12
C ILE A 75 -6.80 4.88 3.95
N GLU A 76 -6.67 5.58 2.81
CA GLU A 76 -5.53 6.43 2.49
C GLU A 76 -5.42 7.64 3.44
N ILE A 77 -6.53 8.29 3.80
CA ILE A 77 -6.52 9.37 4.80
C ILE A 77 -6.00 8.84 6.14
N ILE A 78 -6.50 7.69 6.60
CA ILE A 78 -6.08 7.13 7.88
C ILE A 78 -4.59 6.76 7.84
N ASN A 79 -4.13 6.10 6.77
CA ASN A 79 -2.72 5.77 6.58
C ASN A 79 -1.83 7.01 6.59
N ALA A 80 -2.18 8.05 5.84
CA ALA A 80 -1.42 9.30 5.84
C ALA A 80 -1.33 9.95 7.23
N LEU A 81 -2.34 9.76 8.09
CA LEU A 81 -2.35 10.32 9.44
C LEU A 81 -1.59 9.48 10.48
N ILE A 82 -1.56 8.14 10.35
CA ILE A 82 -1.09 7.26 11.43
C ILE A 82 -0.03 6.23 11.03
N LEU A 83 0.37 6.14 9.75
CA LEU A 83 1.43 5.22 9.32
C LEU A 83 2.81 5.59 9.91
N ARG A 84 3.03 6.89 10.18
CA ARG A 84 4.24 7.48 10.78
C ARG A 84 5.49 7.15 9.96
N ASP A 85 6.52 6.58 10.59
CA ASP A 85 7.84 6.36 9.98
C ASP A 85 7.96 5.04 9.20
N ALA A 86 6.88 4.26 9.10
CA ALA A 86 6.90 3.03 8.30
C ALA A 86 6.85 3.36 6.81
N ILE A 87 7.71 2.70 6.02
CA ILE A 87 7.76 2.87 4.57
C ILE A 87 6.57 2.13 3.95
N ALA A 88 6.38 0.87 4.32
CA ALA A 88 5.32 -0.03 3.85
C ALA A 88 5.18 -0.12 2.32
N ASP A 89 6.25 0.17 1.59
CA ASP A 89 6.36 0.11 0.14
C ASP A 89 7.80 -0.29 -0.27
N PRO A 90 7.98 -1.37 -1.05
CA PRO A 90 9.27 -1.75 -1.61
C PRO A 90 9.90 -0.71 -2.55
N CYS A 91 9.10 0.06 -3.28
CA CYS A 91 9.58 0.97 -4.32
C CYS A 91 10.55 2.06 -3.81
N PRO A 92 10.21 2.89 -2.81
CA PRO A 92 11.14 3.91 -2.28
C PRO A 92 12.45 3.30 -1.77
N LEU A 93 12.39 2.11 -1.17
CA LEU A 93 13.54 1.43 -0.59
C LEU A 93 14.51 0.91 -1.66
N ILE A 94 13.99 0.20 -2.66
CA ILE A 94 14.79 -0.32 -3.77
C ILE A 94 15.35 0.84 -4.60
N PHE A 95 14.53 1.85 -4.87
CA PHE A 95 14.95 3.05 -5.59
C PHE A 95 16.06 3.80 -4.84
N GLY A 96 15.92 3.98 -3.51
CA GLY A 96 16.95 4.56 -2.65
C GLY A 96 18.28 3.79 -2.69
N PHE A 97 18.23 2.46 -2.74
CA PHE A 97 19.44 1.63 -2.92
C PHE A 97 20.10 1.86 -4.27
N MET A 98 19.31 1.93 -5.35
CA MET A 98 19.81 2.20 -6.70
C MET A 98 20.45 3.59 -6.82
N LYS A 99 19.99 4.57 -6.04
CA LYS A 99 20.59 5.92 -5.95
C LYS A 99 21.77 5.99 -4.99
N GLY A 100 22.13 4.90 -4.31
CA GLY A 100 23.22 4.86 -3.33
C GLY A 100 22.92 5.55 -2.00
N VAL A 101 21.64 5.88 -1.74
CA VAL A 101 21.17 6.49 -0.47
C VAL A 101 20.99 5.42 0.60
N GLU A 102 20.50 4.24 0.22
CA GLU A 102 20.21 3.14 1.13
C GLU A 102 21.28 2.05 1.08
N SER A 103 21.58 1.44 2.24
CA SER A 103 22.47 0.27 2.28
C SER A 103 21.73 -1.01 1.86
N GLY A 104 22.41 -1.90 1.14
CA GLY A 104 21.81 -3.18 0.71
C GLY A 104 21.34 -4.05 1.89
N VAL A 105 22.05 -4.01 3.03
CA VAL A 105 21.66 -4.73 4.24
C VAL A 105 20.34 -4.21 4.80
N ARG A 106 20.16 -2.88 4.86
CA ARG A 106 18.90 -2.28 5.30
C ARG A 106 17.76 -2.67 4.37
N VAL A 107 17.97 -2.55 3.06
CA VAL A 107 16.96 -2.92 2.05
C VAL A 107 16.50 -4.36 2.21
N ILE A 108 17.44 -5.31 2.29
CA ILE A 108 17.11 -6.74 2.45
C ILE A 108 16.34 -6.98 3.75
N THR A 109 16.76 -6.35 4.85
CA THR A 109 16.13 -6.57 6.16
C THR A 109 14.70 -6.01 6.20
N ILE A 110 14.51 -4.78 5.70
CA ILE A 110 13.19 -4.14 5.64
C ILE A 110 12.26 -4.90 4.70
N LEU A 111 12.72 -5.31 3.51
CA LEU A 111 11.91 -6.14 2.60
C LEU A 111 11.50 -7.47 3.25
N ALA A 112 12.40 -8.15 3.95
CA ALA A 112 12.07 -9.39 4.65
C ALA A 112 10.97 -9.18 5.72
N VAL A 113 11.01 -8.04 6.41
CA VAL A 113 9.96 -7.64 7.35
C VAL A 113 8.64 -7.35 6.62
N GLN A 114 8.68 -6.62 5.51
CA GLN A 114 7.51 -6.32 4.69
C GLN A 114 6.84 -7.60 4.16
N PHE A 115 7.61 -8.56 3.63
CA PHE A 115 7.10 -9.89 3.22
C PHE A 115 6.46 -10.66 4.38
N SER A 116 7.11 -10.65 5.54
CA SER A 116 6.56 -11.28 6.74
C SER A 116 5.23 -10.64 7.14
N ALA A 117 5.17 -9.30 7.16
CA ALA A 117 3.95 -8.54 7.48
C ALA A 117 2.83 -8.74 6.45
N GLY A 118 3.16 -8.79 5.15
CA GLY A 118 2.20 -9.09 4.09
C GLY A 118 1.55 -10.46 4.27
N TYR A 119 2.35 -11.49 4.57
CA TYR A 119 1.82 -12.82 4.88
C TYR A 119 0.97 -12.85 6.15
N PHE A 120 1.38 -12.14 7.21
CA PHE A 120 0.58 -12.00 8.43
C PHE A 120 -0.74 -11.26 8.19
N SER A 121 -0.78 -10.32 7.24
CA SER A 121 -1.98 -9.59 6.86
C SER A 121 -3.06 -10.52 6.30
N TYR A 122 -2.66 -11.45 5.43
CA TYR A 122 -3.55 -12.52 4.94
C TYR A 122 -4.11 -13.36 6.09
N ILE A 123 -3.27 -13.77 7.05
CA ILE A 123 -3.73 -14.54 8.22
C ILE A 123 -4.72 -13.72 9.06
N ILE A 124 -4.45 -12.43 9.26
CA ILE A 124 -5.32 -11.52 10.01
C ILE A 124 -6.68 -11.40 9.33
N ALA A 125 -6.70 -11.18 8.01
CA ALA A 125 -7.93 -11.11 7.20
C ALA A 125 -8.75 -12.40 7.34
N ARG A 126 -8.14 -13.57 7.09
CA ARG A 126 -8.86 -14.86 7.22
C ARG A 126 -9.36 -15.15 8.63
N LYS A 127 -8.57 -14.84 9.65
CA LYS A 127 -9.05 -14.96 11.04
C LYS A 127 -10.24 -14.06 11.31
N PHE A 128 -10.23 -12.84 10.78
CA PHE A 128 -11.35 -11.94 10.91
C PHE A 128 -12.59 -12.45 10.16
N TRP A 129 -12.41 -12.95 8.94
CA TRP A 129 -13.48 -13.56 8.14
C TRP A 129 -14.13 -14.76 8.85
N SER A 130 -13.34 -15.55 9.58
CA SER A 130 -13.86 -16.70 10.35
C SER A 130 -14.82 -16.33 11.48
N LEU A 131 -14.92 -15.04 11.84
CA LEU A 131 -15.94 -14.55 12.76
C LEU A 131 -17.34 -14.56 12.13
N GLY A 132 -17.47 -14.81 10.82
CA GLY A 132 -18.77 -15.00 10.16
C GLY A 132 -19.64 -13.75 10.13
N MET A 133 -19.02 -12.57 10.13
CA MET A 133 -19.73 -11.30 10.18
C MET A 133 -20.58 -10.99 8.93
N HIS A 134 -20.23 -11.62 7.80
CA HIS A 134 -20.97 -11.58 6.54
C HIS A 134 -20.83 -12.92 5.79
N PRO A 135 -21.86 -13.40 5.04
CA PRO A 135 -21.76 -14.62 4.22
C PRO A 135 -20.54 -14.65 3.29
N PHE A 136 -20.29 -13.57 2.53
CA PHE A 136 -19.09 -13.48 1.65
C PHE A 136 -17.76 -13.72 2.37
N HIS A 137 -17.63 -13.37 3.65
CA HIS A 137 -16.41 -13.66 4.41
C HIS A 137 -16.24 -15.17 4.64
N LEU A 138 -17.34 -15.89 4.87
CA LEU A 138 -17.31 -17.33 5.05
C LEU A 138 -17.03 -18.04 3.72
N GLU A 139 -17.66 -17.58 2.64
CA GLU A 139 -17.42 -18.10 1.28
C GLU A 139 -15.95 -17.93 0.88
N ALA A 140 -15.35 -16.75 1.11
CA ALA A 140 -13.94 -16.49 0.85
C ALA A 140 -12.95 -17.34 1.68
N LEU A 141 -13.41 -18.00 2.75
CA LEU A 141 -12.56 -18.96 3.48
C LEU A 141 -12.49 -20.33 2.81
N GLU A 142 -13.51 -20.67 2.02
CA GLU A 142 -13.64 -21.96 1.33
C GLU A 142 -13.13 -21.88 -0.11
N GLU A 143 -13.20 -20.70 -0.72
CA GLU A 143 -12.73 -20.46 -2.09
C GLU A 143 -11.21 -20.37 -2.20
N GLU A 144 -10.68 -20.82 -3.34
CA GLU A 144 -9.30 -20.54 -3.73
C GLU A 144 -9.18 -19.06 -4.12
N CYS A 145 -8.10 -18.39 -3.70
CA CYS A 145 -7.94 -16.97 -4.01
C CYS A 145 -7.78 -16.74 -5.52
N SER A 146 -8.45 -15.71 -6.04
CA SER A 146 -8.38 -15.28 -7.44
C SER A 146 -7.26 -14.27 -7.67
N ALA A 147 -6.71 -14.22 -8.89
CA ALA A 147 -5.81 -13.15 -9.30
C ALA A 147 -6.60 -11.97 -9.88
N ASP A 148 -6.19 -10.74 -9.55
CA ASP A 148 -6.84 -9.52 -10.06
C ASP A 148 -6.31 -9.08 -11.43
N LEU A 149 -5.24 -9.69 -11.93
CA LEU A 149 -4.71 -9.43 -13.27
C LEU A 149 -5.64 -10.08 -14.32
N THR A 150 -6.50 -9.27 -14.93
CA THR A 150 -7.48 -9.72 -15.96
C THR A 150 -7.01 -9.44 -17.39
N VAL A 151 -5.89 -8.74 -17.54
CA VAL A 151 -5.35 -8.29 -18.83
C VAL A 151 -3.98 -8.91 -19.14
N THR A 152 -3.48 -8.66 -20.35
CA THR A 152 -2.14 -9.12 -20.75
C THR A 152 -1.06 -8.48 -19.87
N VAL A 153 0.05 -9.20 -19.67
CA VAL A 153 1.19 -8.75 -18.85
C VAL A 153 1.65 -7.34 -19.25
N ILE A 154 1.80 -7.07 -20.55
CA ILE A 154 2.25 -5.76 -21.02
C ILE A 154 1.23 -4.67 -20.67
N TYR A 155 -0.05 -4.91 -20.91
CA TYR A 155 -1.08 -3.91 -20.60
C TYR A 155 -1.21 -3.69 -19.09
N GLY A 156 -1.16 -4.76 -18.29
CA GLY A 156 -1.16 -4.68 -16.83
C GLY A 156 0.05 -3.90 -16.29
N SER A 157 1.25 -4.14 -16.82
CA SER A 157 2.45 -3.38 -16.46
C SER A 157 2.29 -1.88 -16.78
N LEU A 158 1.70 -1.52 -17.93
CA LEU A 158 1.45 -0.13 -18.27
C LEU A 158 0.44 0.53 -17.32
N VAL A 159 -0.59 -0.21 -16.92
CA VAL A 159 -1.62 0.24 -15.97
C VAL A 159 -1.01 0.51 -14.59
N GLU A 160 -0.27 -0.45 -14.02
CA GLU A 160 0.39 -0.29 -12.70
C GLU A 160 1.47 0.81 -12.72
N ALA A 161 2.32 0.85 -13.75
CA ALA A 161 3.32 1.90 -13.89
C ALA A 161 2.67 3.29 -14.07
N GLY A 162 1.61 3.38 -14.86
CA GLY A 162 0.87 4.62 -15.09
C GLY A 162 0.20 5.14 -13.82
N GLY A 163 -0.45 4.24 -13.05
CA GLY A 163 -1.04 4.57 -11.76
C GLY A 163 0.01 5.06 -10.74
N CYS A 164 1.10 4.31 -10.60
CA CYS A 164 2.21 4.70 -9.71
C CYS A 164 2.82 6.06 -10.12
N LEU A 165 3.07 6.28 -11.41
CA LEU A 165 3.62 7.54 -11.92
C LEU A 165 2.65 8.71 -11.68
N ALA A 166 1.34 8.51 -11.90
CA ALA A 166 0.32 9.51 -11.66
C ALA A 166 0.24 9.91 -10.18
N ALA A 167 0.31 8.92 -9.27
CA ALA A 167 0.34 9.16 -7.83
C ALA A 167 1.58 9.99 -7.42
N LYS A 168 2.78 9.58 -7.85
CA LYS A 168 4.03 10.32 -7.58
C LYS A 168 4.01 11.73 -8.18
N THR A 169 3.47 11.88 -9.38
CA THR A 169 3.32 13.17 -10.03
C THR A 169 2.41 14.10 -9.23
N ALA A 170 1.26 13.59 -8.78
CA ALA A 170 0.34 14.34 -7.94
C ALA A 170 0.98 14.75 -6.61
N GLU A 171 1.71 13.84 -5.96
CA GLU A 171 2.47 14.13 -4.74
C GLU A 171 3.41 15.33 -4.92
N VAL A 172 4.28 15.30 -5.92
CA VAL A 172 5.22 16.40 -6.21
C VAL A 172 4.48 17.72 -6.44
N PHE A 173 3.44 17.73 -7.28
CA PHE A 173 2.70 18.95 -7.57
C PHE A 173 1.94 19.52 -6.36
N LEU A 174 1.42 18.65 -5.48
CA LEU A 174 0.69 19.07 -4.28
C LEU A 174 1.64 19.63 -3.24
N GLU A 175 2.81 19.00 -3.03
CA GLU A 175 3.83 19.48 -2.10
C GLU A 175 4.46 20.82 -2.52
N GLU A 176 4.58 21.07 -3.84
CA GLU A 176 5.08 22.34 -4.35
C GLU A 176 4.06 23.49 -4.21
N LYS A 177 2.77 23.21 -4.40
CA LYS A 177 1.74 24.25 -4.57
C LYS A 177 0.87 24.48 -3.33
N ILE A 178 0.71 23.50 -2.46
CA ILE A 178 -0.20 23.56 -1.33
C ILE A 178 0.61 23.61 -0.04
N ILE A 179 0.34 24.62 0.79
CA ILE A 179 1.06 24.81 2.05
C ILE A 179 0.40 24.00 3.19
N ASN A 180 -0.90 23.74 3.11
CA ASN A 180 -1.64 23.08 4.19
C ASN A 180 -1.60 21.55 4.04
N GLU A 181 -0.86 20.90 4.93
CA GLU A 181 -0.67 19.44 5.01
C GLU A 181 -1.99 18.65 5.00
N LYS A 182 -3.03 19.14 5.70
CA LYS A 182 -4.35 18.46 5.72
C LYS A 182 -5.01 18.43 4.33
N HIS A 183 -4.78 19.47 3.53
CA HIS A 183 -5.31 19.52 2.16
C HIS A 183 -4.50 18.60 1.24
N ILE A 184 -3.18 18.51 1.42
CA ILE A 184 -2.33 17.55 0.69
C ILE A 184 -2.83 16.13 0.95
N ILE A 185 -3.00 15.74 2.22
CA ILE A 185 -3.49 14.42 2.61
C ILE A 185 -4.85 14.11 1.97
N ALA A 186 -5.82 15.04 2.10
CA ALA A 186 -7.16 14.84 1.56
C ALA A 186 -7.16 14.70 0.03
N ILE A 187 -6.39 15.53 -0.67
CA ILE A 187 -6.33 15.50 -2.14
C ILE A 187 -5.56 14.26 -2.62
N GLN A 188 -4.45 13.90 -1.98
CA GLN A 188 -3.71 12.67 -2.29
C GLN A 188 -4.59 11.43 -2.14
N ALA A 189 -5.35 11.32 -1.04
CA ALA A 189 -6.27 10.20 -0.86
C ALA A 189 -7.36 10.13 -1.95
N VAL A 190 -7.88 11.29 -2.39
CA VAL A 190 -8.81 11.37 -3.53
C VAL A 190 -8.14 10.93 -4.83
N VAL A 191 -6.90 11.36 -5.08
CA VAL A 191 -6.13 10.96 -6.26
C VAL A 191 -5.88 9.45 -6.25
N SER A 192 -5.42 8.88 -5.12
CA SER A 192 -5.24 7.44 -4.96
C SER A 192 -6.54 6.69 -5.23
N GLY A 193 -7.66 7.11 -4.62
CA GLY A 193 -8.96 6.50 -4.86
C GLY A 193 -9.40 6.55 -6.32
N ILE A 194 -9.18 7.67 -7.03
CA ILE A 194 -9.48 7.79 -8.47
C ILE A 194 -8.59 6.86 -9.29
N ILE A 195 -7.28 6.82 -9.01
CA ILE A 195 -6.34 5.93 -9.69
C ILE A 195 -6.79 4.47 -9.51
N THR A 196 -7.09 4.06 -8.27
CA THR A 196 -7.56 2.71 -7.95
C THR A 196 -8.78 2.33 -8.77
N ILE A 197 -9.85 3.12 -8.76
CA ILE A 197 -11.07 2.75 -9.51
C ILE A 197 -10.87 2.70 -11.03
N LEU A 198 -9.88 3.41 -11.58
CA LEU A 198 -9.57 3.38 -13.01
C LEU A 198 -8.89 2.08 -13.43
N GLY A 199 -8.14 1.43 -12.52
CA GLY A 199 -7.39 0.21 -12.84
C GLY A 199 -7.82 -1.06 -12.10
N ILE A 200 -8.73 -0.97 -11.12
CA ILE A 200 -9.07 -2.09 -10.24
C ILE A 200 -9.56 -3.33 -11.01
N HIS A 201 -10.36 -3.14 -12.06
CA HIS A 201 -10.84 -4.26 -12.89
C HIS A 201 -9.78 -4.84 -13.83
N LEU A 202 -8.63 -4.18 -14.00
CA LEU A 202 -7.56 -4.60 -14.91
C LEU A 202 -6.45 -5.34 -14.16
N THR A 203 -6.03 -4.81 -13.01
CA THR A 203 -4.88 -5.31 -12.25
C THR A 203 -5.10 -5.35 -10.74
N GLY A 204 -6.25 -4.89 -10.23
CA GLY A 204 -6.44 -4.52 -8.82
C GLY A 204 -5.95 -3.11 -8.48
N MET A 205 -5.08 -2.51 -9.32
CA MET A 205 -4.45 -1.21 -9.14
C MET A 205 -3.83 -1.03 -7.75
N TYR A 206 -2.80 -1.83 -7.50
CA TYR A 206 -2.13 -1.82 -6.21
C TYR A 206 -1.09 -0.70 -6.11
N ALA A 207 -0.35 -0.44 -7.21
CA ALA A 207 0.76 0.50 -7.30
C ALA A 207 1.83 0.40 -6.19
N ASN A 208 1.80 -0.68 -5.41
CA ASN A 208 2.67 -1.00 -4.29
C ASN A 208 2.98 -2.51 -4.36
N PRO A 209 4.25 -2.89 -4.58
CA PRO A 209 4.60 -4.29 -4.78
C PRO A 209 4.30 -5.21 -3.59
N ILE A 210 4.41 -4.74 -2.34
CA ILE A 210 4.14 -5.61 -1.19
C ILE A 210 2.65 -5.87 -1.00
N VAL A 211 1.80 -4.87 -1.29
CA VAL A 211 0.35 -5.03 -1.24
C VAL A 211 -0.11 -6.01 -2.31
N ALA A 212 0.36 -5.82 -3.55
CA ALA A 212 0.06 -6.73 -4.65
C ALA A 212 0.53 -8.15 -4.35
N TRP A 213 1.73 -8.31 -3.78
CA TRP A 213 2.24 -9.61 -3.35
C TRP A 213 1.36 -10.25 -2.28
N ALA A 214 0.97 -9.50 -1.24
CA ALA A 214 0.13 -10.03 -0.17
C ALA A 214 -1.23 -10.50 -0.67
N CYS A 215 -1.87 -9.75 -1.58
CA CYS A 215 -3.23 -10.01 -2.03
C CYS A 215 -3.33 -11.03 -3.16
N THR A 216 -2.33 -11.09 -4.06
CA THR A 216 -2.47 -11.82 -5.35
C THR A 216 -1.39 -12.85 -5.61
N PHE A 217 -0.29 -12.88 -4.85
CA PHE A 217 0.77 -13.84 -5.12
C PHE A 217 0.31 -15.27 -4.82
N ASN A 218 0.56 -16.19 -5.75
CA ASN A 218 0.09 -17.58 -5.70
C ASN A 218 -1.45 -17.73 -5.72
N CYS A 219 -2.18 -16.70 -6.15
CA CYS A 219 -3.61 -16.74 -6.41
C CYS A 219 -3.89 -16.91 -7.91
N GLY A 220 -4.95 -17.65 -8.24
CA GLY A 220 -5.30 -17.98 -9.62
C GLY A 220 -4.19 -18.67 -10.42
N GLN A 221 -4.21 -18.48 -11.74
CA GLN A 221 -3.28 -19.11 -12.69
C GLN A 221 -2.27 -18.12 -13.30
N VAL A 222 -1.97 -17.02 -12.61
CA VAL A 222 -1.02 -16.00 -13.10
C VAL A 222 0.41 -16.52 -12.93
N PRO A 223 1.23 -16.58 -13.99
CA PRO A 223 2.63 -16.99 -13.88
C PRO A 223 3.42 -16.06 -12.96
N TYR A 224 4.33 -16.60 -12.14
CA TYR A 224 5.14 -15.78 -11.21
C TYR A 224 5.93 -14.66 -11.89
N LEU A 225 6.43 -14.91 -13.10
CA LEU A 225 7.11 -13.89 -13.89
C LEU A 225 6.16 -12.77 -14.33
N ALA A 226 4.91 -13.11 -14.68
CA ALA A 226 3.90 -12.10 -15.02
C ALA A 226 3.60 -11.21 -13.80
N HIS A 227 3.42 -11.82 -12.62
CA HIS A 227 3.23 -11.09 -11.36
C HIS A 227 4.41 -10.14 -11.08
N PHE A 228 5.64 -10.65 -11.20
CA PHE A 228 6.85 -9.84 -11.01
C PHE A 228 6.94 -8.67 -11.99
N PHE A 229 6.67 -8.87 -13.28
CA PHE A 229 6.74 -7.78 -14.26
C PHE A 229 5.66 -6.72 -14.06
N VAL A 230 4.45 -7.13 -13.70
CA VAL A 230 3.31 -6.21 -13.52
C VAL A 230 3.44 -5.43 -12.21
N TYR A 231 3.66 -6.13 -11.10
CA TYR A 231 3.52 -5.53 -9.77
C TYR A 231 4.83 -5.10 -9.11
N TRP A 232 5.99 -5.52 -9.62
CA TRP A 232 7.30 -5.12 -9.08
C TRP A 232 8.07 -4.23 -10.06
N MET A 233 8.36 -4.75 -11.25
CA MET A 233 9.18 -4.03 -12.24
C MET A 233 8.49 -2.75 -12.73
N ALA A 234 7.18 -2.78 -12.99
CA ALA A 234 6.46 -1.64 -13.55
C ALA A 234 6.38 -0.45 -12.57
N PRO A 235 5.97 -0.63 -11.29
CA PRO A 235 6.01 0.45 -10.31
C PRO A 235 7.43 0.97 -10.05
N LEU A 236 8.45 0.11 -10.00
CA LEU A 236 9.85 0.55 -9.87
C LEU A 236 10.30 1.41 -11.06
N LEU A 237 9.91 1.05 -12.29
CA LEU A 237 10.21 1.86 -13.47
C LEU A 237 9.51 3.22 -13.41
N ALA A 238 8.28 3.27 -12.90
CA ALA A 238 7.56 4.52 -12.68
C ALA A 238 8.31 5.46 -11.72
N TRP A 239 8.89 4.94 -10.64
CA TRP A 239 9.77 5.69 -9.74
C TRP A 239 10.99 6.29 -10.45
N HIS A 240 11.66 5.51 -11.32
CA HIS A 240 12.77 6.01 -12.12
C HIS A 240 12.36 7.12 -13.10
N ILE A 241 11.21 6.97 -13.75
CA ILE A 241 10.67 7.98 -14.66
C ILE A 241 10.33 9.25 -13.89
N ALA A 242 9.68 9.13 -12.72
CA ALA A 242 9.35 10.26 -11.86
C ALA A 242 10.60 11.03 -11.40
N ASP A 243 11.66 10.34 -10.98
CA ASP A 243 12.93 10.98 -10.62
C ASP A 243 13.57 11.69 -11.81
N GLY A 244 13.53 11.10 -13.01
CA GLY A 244 14.02 11.76 -14.22
C GLY A 244 13.26 13.03 -14.59
N LEU A 245 11.95 13.07 -14.30
CA LEU A 245 11.08 14.23 -14.59
C LEU A 245 11.17 15.32 -13.51
N TYR A 246 11.26 14.94 -12.23
CA TYR A 246 11.07 15.85 -11.09
C TYR A 246 12.26 15.94 -10.14
N GLY A 247 13.24 15.04 -10.23
CA GLY A 247 14.36 14.95 -9.27
C GLY A 247 15.22 16.21 -9.17
N LYS A 248 15.32 17.00 -10.25
CA LYS A 248 16.04 18.29 -10.26
C LYS A 248 15.28 19.41 -9.55
N THR A 249 13.95 19.40 -9.60
CA THR A 249 13.09 20.43 -9.00
C THR A 249 13.12 20.35 -7.47
N ASN A 250 13.25 19.14 -6.91
CA ASN A 250 13.33 18.92 -5.46
C ASN A 250 14.67 19.38 -4.85
N GLU A 251 15.80 19.23 -5.53
CA GLU A 251 17.09 19.75 -5.04
C GLU A 251 17.06 21.29 -4.93
N GLU A 252 16.48 21.97 -5.93
CA GLU A 252 16.35 23.43 -5.92
C GLU A 252 15.35 23.94 -4.87
N ALA A 253 14.25 23.20 -4.62
CA ALA A 253 13.28 23.54 -3.58
C ALA A 253 13.83 23.35 -2.15
N VAL A 254 14.67 22.34 -1.92
CA VAL A 254 15.34 22.10 -0.63
C VAL A 254 16.40 23.18 -0.35
N VAL A 255 17.10 23.67 -1.36
CA VAL A 255 18.03 24.81 -1.21
C VAL A 255 17.28 26.08 -0.81
N LYS A 256 16.13 26.37 -1.44
CA LYS A 256 15.31 27.55 -1.11
C LYS A 256 14.64 27.52 0.27
N LYS A 257 14.40 26.34 0.87
CA LYS A 257 13.87 26.23 2.24
C LYS A 257 14.94 26.39 3.34
N LYS A 258 16.23 26.40 2.98
CA LYS A 258 17.36 26.53 3.92
C LYS A 258 17.95 27.96 3.97
N GLU A 259 17.47 28.86 3.12
CA GLU A 259 17.76 30.31 3.14
C GLU A 259 16.63 31.07 3.84
#